data_AF-A0A962RRK6-F1
#
_entry.id   AF-A0A962RRK6-F1
#
_cell.length_a   1.000
_cell.length_b   1.000
_cell.length_c   1.000
_cell.angle_alpha   90.00
_cell.angle_beta   90.00
_cell.angle_gamma   90.00
#
_symmetry.space_group_name_H-M   'P 1'
#
loop_
_entity.id
_entity.type
_entity.pdbx_description
1 polymer ?
#
loop_
_entity_poly.entity_id
_entity_poly.type
_entity_poly.pdbx_seq_one_letter_code
_entity_poly.pdbx_strand_id
1 'polypeptide(L)'
;EDNADLRLGEQGRNLGLVGEDQWRRLCEKREAIEREQQRLRSTWVRPETLAAADAERLIGSALRREHNGLDLLRRPAVDYDRLMQVPGFGPPVSDPEVRFQVEVQAKYAGYIERQQTEVERNRSNESLRIPADLDYQRVSGLSAEVREKLTRVRPETLGQASRVSGVTPAAISMLLVHLKKRGGLPENTLIQSMSAAPTEADPASSSSGGAGSPPMPAQGSSL
;
A
#
# COMPACT_ATOMS: atom_id res chain seq x y z
N GLU A 1 0.54 -17.66 -6.41
CA GLU A 1 -0.64 -17.72 -5.51
C GLU A 1 -0.19 -17.94 -4.05
N ASP A 2 0.88 -17.28 -3.63
CA ASP A 2 1.78 -17.88 -2.64
C ASP A 2 1.44 -17.55 -1.18
N ASN A 3 0.28 -16.94 -0.91
CA ASN A 3 -0.18 -16.61 0.44
C ASN A 3 -1.61 -17.11 0.74
N ALA A 4 -2.12 -18.03 -0.09
CA ALA A 4 -3.48 -18.57 0.06
C ALA A 4 -3.67 -19.27 1.40
N ASP A 5 -2.67 -20.01 1.85
CA ASP A 5 -2.61 -20.66 3.18
C ASP A 5 -2.71 -19.64 4.31
N LEU A 6 -1.94 -18.54 4.22
CA LEU A 6 -1.97 -17.45 5.21
C LEU A 6 -3.31 -16.72 5.23
N ARG A 7 -3.99 -16.61 4.08
CA ARG A 7 -5.27 -15.88 3.95
C ARG A 7 -6.49 -16.71 4.31
N LEU A 8 -6.48 -18.01 3.99
CA LEU A 8 -7.66 -18.88 4.05
C LEU A 8 -7.53 -20.01 5.08
N GLY A 9 -6.34 -20.27 5.61
CA GLY A 9 -6.09 -21.39 6.51
C GLY A 9 -6.94 -21.34 7.78
N GLU A 10 -7.17 -20.16 8.35
CA GLU A 10 -8.04 -19.99 9.51
C GLU A 10 -9.51 -20.32 9.18
N GLN A 11 -10.01 -19.88 8.02
CA GLN A 11 -11.36 -20.21 7.56
C GLN A 11 -11.50 -21.71 7.32
N GLY A 12 -10.50 -22.33 6.66
CA GLY A 12 -10.48 -23.78 6.44
C GLY A 12 -10.44 -24.57 7.76
N ARG A 13 -9.72 -24.07 8.76
CA ARG A 13 -9.69 -24.65 10.11
C ARG A 13 -11.05 -24.56 10.80
N ASN A 14 -11.69 -23.40 10.76
CA ASN A 14 -13.03 -23.19 11.34
C ASN A 14 -14.11 -24.07 10.68
N LEU A 15 -13.92 -24.41 9.41
CA LEU A 15 -14.78 -25.33 8.67
C LEU A 15 -14.42 -26.81 8.85
N GLY A 16 -13.39 -27.13 9.64
CA GLY A 16 -12.92 -28.52 9.85
C GLY A 16 -12.19 -29.13 8.65
N LEU A 17 -11.83 -28.33 7.64
CA LEU A 17 -11.15 -28.78 6.41
C LEU A 17 -9.63 -28.84 6.56
N VAL A 18 -9.08 -28.21 7.60
CA VAL A 18 -7.63 -28.19 7.90
C VAL A 18 -7.37 -29.00 9.17
N GLY A 19 -6.57 -30.06 9.01
CA GLY A 19 -6.16 -30.94 10.11
C GLY A 19 -5.18 -30.28 11.08
N GLU A 20 -5.01 -30.86 12.27
CA GLU A 20 -4.15 -30.32 13.34
C GLU A 20 -2.70 -30.07 12.90
N ASP A 21 -2.08 -31.05 12.22
CA ASP A 21 -0.68 -30.94 11.82
C ASP A 21 -0.46 -29.86 10.76
N GLN A 22 -1.41 -29.68 9.84
CA GLN A 22 -1.37 -28.62 8.83
C GLN A 22 -1.54 -27.25 9.49
N TRP A 23 -2.48 -27.14 10.43
CA TRP A 23 -2.70 -25.92 11.20
C TRP A 23 -1.48 -25.52 12.02
N ARG A 24 -0.84 -26.51 12.69
CA ARG A 24 0.39 -26.29 13.46
C ARG A 24 1.51 -25.73 12.57
N ARG A 25 1.79 -26.35 11.43
CA ARG A 25 2.79 -25.85 10.46
C ARG A 25 2.50 -24.44 9.97
N LEU A 26 1.23 -24.14 9.68
CA LEU A 26 0.82 -22.80 9.25
C LEU A 26 1.07 -21.76 10.33
N CYS A 27 0.76 -22.09 11.59
CA CYS A 27 0.99 -21.22 12.73
C CYS A 27 2.50 -20.99 12.96
N GLU A 28 3.31 -22.06 12.96
CA GLU A 28 4.78 -21.98 13.07
C GLU A 28 5.38 -21.09 11.98
N LYS A 29 4.95 -21.26 10.73
CA LYS A 29 5.36 -20.42 9.59
C LYS A 29 4.96 -18.96 9.80
N ARG A 30 3.72 -18.69 10.19
CA ARG A 30 3.23 -17.31 10.44
C ARG A 30 4.05 -16.61 11.51
N GLU A 31 4.30 -17.28 12.63
CA GLU A 31 5.11 -16.73 13.71
C GLU A 31 6.57 -16.51 13.27
N ALA A 32 7.14 -17.42 12.48
CA ALA A 32 8.50 -17.25 11.96
C ALA A 32 8.62 -16.03 11.05
N ILE A 33 7.62 -15.80 10.18
CA ILE A 33 7.54 -14.60 9.33
C ILE A 33 7.45 -13.33 10.19
N GLU A 34 6.57 -13.31 11.19
CA GLU A 34 6.38 -12.15 12.05
C GLU A 34 7.63 -11.83 12.88
N ARG A 35 8.26 -12.85 13.47
CA ARG A 35 9.53 -12.70 14.21
C ARG A 35 10.62 -12.13 13.33
N GLU A 36 10.76 -12.62 12.10
CA GLU A 36 11.79 -12.14 11.20
C GLU A 36 11.55 -10.72 10.72
N GLN A 37 10.29 -10.36 10.40
CA GLN A 37 9.95 -8.97 10.10
C GLN A 37 10.27 -8.04 11.25
N GLN A 38 9.93 -8.44 12.48
CA GLN A 38 10.22 -7.64 13.67
C GLN A 38 11.72 -7.47 13.87
N ARG A 39 12.51 -8.54 13.71
CA ARG A 39 13.97 -8.50 13.76
C ARG A 39 14.51 -7.49 12.75
N LEU A 40 14.16 -7.63 11.46
CA LEU A 40 14.61 -6.73 10.39
C LEU A 40 14.16 -5.27 10.58
N ARG A 41 12.98 -5.05 11.18
CA ARG A 41 12.49 -3.71 11.52
C ARG A 41 13.29 -3.07 12.66
N SER A 42 13.78 -3.87 13.59
CA SER A 42 14.56 -3.44 14.75
C SER A 42 16.07 -3.37 14.51
N THR A 43 16.57 -4.00 13.44
CA THR A 43 17.98 -3.95 13.06
C THR A 43 18.24 -2.81 12.10
N TRP A 44 19.14 -1.90 12.48
CA TRP A 44 19.47 -0.70 11.72
C TRP A 44 20.91 -0.73 11.22
N VAL A 45 21.12 -0.16 10.04
CA VAL A 45 22.44 0.20 9.55
C VAL A 45 22.53 1.69 9.33
N ARG A 46 23.68 2.25 9.69
CA ARG A 46 23.98 3.68 9.56
C ARG A 46 25.14 3.91 8.59
N PRO A 47 25.18 5.07 7.91
CA PRO A 47 26.26 5.42 6.99
C PRO A 47 27.66 5.29 7.60
N GLU A 48 27.80 5.55 8.89
CA GLU A 48 29.08 5.53 9.61
C GLU A 48 29.54 4.11 9.96
N THR A 49 28.58 3.18 10.07
CA THR A 49 28.82 1.80 10.53
C THR A 49 28.93 0.80 9.39
N LEU A 50 28.34 1.12 8.23
CA LEU A 50 28.34 0.25 7.06
C LEU A 50 29.45 0.67 6.12
N ALA A 51 30.34 -0.26 5.76
CA ALA A 51 31.39 0.02 4.79
C ALA A 51 30.78 0.46 3.45
N ALA A 52 31.35 1.49 2.82
CA ALA A 52 30.84 2.03 1.56
C ALA A 52 30.75 0.97 0.45
N ALA A 53 31.70 0.04 0.40
CA ALA A 53 31.70 -1.08 -0.54
C ALA A 53 30.52 -2.05 -0.32
N ASP A 54 30.10 -2.28 0.93
CA ASP A 54 28.95 -3.13 1.24
C ASP A 54 27.64 -2.43 0.87
N ALA A 55 27.55 -1.12 1.13
CA ALA A 55 26.41 -0.30 0.70
C ALA A 55 26.29 -0.26 -0.84
N GLU A 56 27.40 -0.05 -1.54
CA GLU A 56 27.44 -0.03 -3.01
C GLU A 56 27.09 -1.39 -3.60
N ARG A 57 27.60 -2.49 -3.02
CA ARG A 57 27.22 -3.84 -3.43
C ARG A 57 25.74 -4.14 -3.19
N LEU A 58 25.13 -3.62 -2.13
CA LEU A 58 23.73 -3.90 -1.79
C LEU A 58 22.75 -3.02 -2.58
N ILE A 59 22.97 -1.70 -2.59
CA ILE A 59 22.02 -0.70 -3.10
C ILE A 59 22.57 0.17 -4.24
N GLY A 60 23.77 -0.12 -4.75
CA GLY A 60 24.39 0.59 -5.87
C GLY A 60 24.89 2.00 -5.56
N SER A 61 24.89 2.40 -4.28
CA SER A 61 25.34 3.72 -3.85
C SER A 61 25.68 3.76 -2.36
N ALA A 62 26.42 4.78 -1.93
CA ALA A 62 26.66 5.03 -0.51
C ALA A 62 25.35 5.33 0.24
N LEU A 63 25.27 4.85 1.48
CA LEU A 63 24.13 5.09 2.36
C LEU A 63 24.13 6.57 2.81
N ARG A 64 23.02 7.29 2.63
CA ARG A 64 22.90 8.71 3.00
C ARG A 64 22.30 8.96 4.39
N ARG A 65 21.52 8.00 4.88
CA ARG A 65 20.83 8.04 6.18
C ARG A 65 20.68 6.63 6.72
N GLU A 66 20.32 6.49 7.98
CA GLU A 66 20.05 5.18 8.55
C GLU A 66 18.82 4.51 7.93
N HIS A 67 18.87 3.18 7.82
CA HIS A 67 17.80 2.34 7.29
C HIS A 67 17.73 1.04 8.10
N ASN A 68 16.52 0.56 8.36
CA ASN A 68 16.32 -0.78 8.88
C ASN A 68 16.32 -1.83 7.74
N GLY A 69 16.37 -3.11 8.10
CA GLY A 69 16.41 -4.21 7.15
C GLY A 69 15.19 -4.27 6.21
N LEU A 70 13.99 -3.99 6.73
CA LEU A 70 12.77 -3.97 5.89
C LEU A 70 12.80 -2.83 4.87
N ASP A 71 13.33 -1.66 5.24
CA ASP A 71 13.48 -0.53 4.33
C ASP A 71 14.49 -0.81 3.20
N LEU A 72 15.51 -1.62 3.49
CA LEU A 72 16.44 -2.09 2.48
C LEU A 72 15.79 -3.13 1.56
N LEU A 73 15.04 -4.09 2.09
CA LEU A 73 14.31 -5.10 1.29
C LEU A 73 13.25 -4.51 0.36
N ARG A 74 12.68 -3.36 0.72
CA ARG A 74 11.76 -2.62 -0.16
C ARG A 74 12.41 -2.16 -1.47
N ARG A 75 13.74 -2.09 -1.54
CA ARG A 75 14.45 -1.68 -2.75
C ARG A 75 14.42 -2.82 -3.78
N PRO A 76 14.01 -2.58 -5.03
CA PRO A 76 13.89 -3.64 -6.04
C PRO A 76 15.18 -4.44 -6.28
N ALA A 77 16.33 -3.79 -6.13
CA ALA A 77 17.65 -4.39 -6.34
C ALA A 77 18.15 -5.24 -5.15
N VAL A 78 17.40 -5.31 -4.05
CA VAL A 78 17.78 -6.03 -2.83
C VAL A 78 16.87 -7.24 -2.65
N ASP A 79 17.49 -8.40 -2.45
CA ASP A 79 16.83 -9.64 -2.04
C ASP A 79 17.26 -10.02 -0.61
N TYR A 80 16.55 -10.97 -0.02
CA TYR A 80 16.78 -11.41 1.35
C TYR A 80 18.20 -11.94 1.54
N ASP A 81 18.67 -12.81 0.65
CA ASP A 81 19.98 -13.46 0.81
C ASP A 81 21.14 -12.46 0.68
N ARG A 82 21.04 -11.45 -0.19
CA ARG A 82 22.02 -10.35 -0.28
C ARG A 82 21.99 -9.46 0.95
N LEU A 83 20.81 -9.19 1.53
CA LEU A 83 20.74 -8.45 2.79
C LEU A 83 21.44 -9.20 3.93
N MET A 84 21.32 -10.53 3.99
CA MET A 84 21.96 -11.35 5.04
C MET A 84 23.49 -11.37 4.95
N GLN A 85 24.08 -11.00 3.82
CA GLN A 85 25.53 -10.84 3.66
C GLN A 85 26.05 -9.53 4.26
N VAL A 86 25.17 -8.60 4.63
CA VAL A 86 25.56 -7.36 5.28
C VAL A 86 25.78 -7.59 6.77
N PRO A 87 26.91 -7.10 7.35
CA PRO A 87 27.18 -7.23 8.77
C PRO A 87 26.02 -6.72 9.63
N GLY A 88 25.59 -7.55 10.59
CA GLY A 88 24.50 -7.24 11.52
C GLY A 88 23.11 -7.75 11.10
N PHE A 89 22.89 -8.10 9.82
CA PHE A 89 21.62 -8.68 9.38
C PHE A 89 21.62 -10.21 9.36
N GLY A 90 22.74 -10.85 9.07
CA GLY A 90 22.86 -12.30 9.14
C GLY A 90 22.83 -12.84 10.59
N PRO A 91 22.59 -14.15 10.77
CA PRO A 91 22.37 -15.16 9.73
C PRO A 91 20.93 -15.18 9.18
N PRO A 92 20.70 -15.81 8.01
CA PRO A 92 19.37 -16.01 7.44
C PRO A 92 18.50 -16.94 8.29
N VAL A 93 17.17 -16.76 8.19
CA VAL A 93 16.21 -17.78 8.63
C VAL A 93 16.38 -19.05 7.80
N SER A 94 16.36 -20.21 8.45
CA SER A 94 16.61 -21.50 7.79
C SER A 94 15.53 -21.90 6.78
N ASP A 95 14.27 -21.55 7.06
CA ASP A 95 13.13 -21.89 6.20
C ASP A 95 13.09 -20.98 4.96
N PRO A 96 13.24 -21.51 3.73
CA PRO A 96 13.16 -20.74 2.49
C PRO A 96 11.80 -20.09 2.26
N GLU A 97 10.72 -20.70 2.71
CA GLU A 97 9.37 -20.18 2.51
C GLU A 97 9.15 -18.93 3.37
N VAL A 98 9.67 -18.94 4.60
CA VAL A 98 9.67 -17.76 5.48
C VAL A 98 10.48 -16.62 4.85
N ARG A 99 11.70 -16.90 4.37
CA ARG A 99 12.55 -15.89 3.69
C ARG A 99 11.83 -15.24 2.51
N PHE A 100 11.24 -16.07 1.65
CA PHE A 100 10.48 -15.61 0.49
C PHE A 100 9.28 -14.74 0.90
N GLN A 101 8.49 -15.18 1.87
CA GLN A 101 7.33 -14.42 2.35
C GLN A 101 7.72 -13.08 2.96
N VAL A 102 8.80 -13.03 3.74
CA VAL A 102 9.32 -11.77 4.32
C VAL A 102 9.74 -10.81 3.20
N GLU A 103 10.48 -11.29 2.20
CA GLU A 103 10.91 -10.48 1.07
C GLU A 103 9.72 -9.94 0.26
N VAL A 104 8.77 -10.81 -0.09
CA VAL A 104 7.56 -10.42 -0.82
C VAL A 104 6.77 -9.39 -0.01
N GLN A 105 6.48 -9.66 1.27
CA GLN A 105 5.71 -8.74 2.09
C GLN A 105 6.42 -7.38 2.23
N ALA A 106 7.75 -7.35 2.37
CA ALA A 106 8.50 -6.10 2.39
C ALA A 106 8.37 -5.31 1.07
N LYS A 107 8.59 -5.97 -0.08
CA LYS A 107 8.53 -5.35 -1.42
C LYS A 107 7.14 -4.80 -1.75
N TYR A 108 6.08 -5.48 -1.31
CA TYR A 108 4.70 -5.08 -1.60
C TYR A 108 4.05 -4.22 -0.51
N ALA A 109 4.67 -4.02 0.65
CA ALA A 109 4.08 -3.29 1.78
C ALA A 109 3.55 -1.90 1.41
N GLY A 110 4.31 -1.11 0.64
CA GLY A 110 3.89 0.25 0.26
C GLY A 110 2.69 0.26 -0.69
N TYR A 111 2.59 -0.72 -1.58
CA TYR A 111 1.43 -0.87 -2.47
C TYR A 111 0.19 -1.28 -1.68
N ILE A 112 0.34 -2.21 -0.75
CA ILE A 112 -0.75 -2.69 0.12
C ILE A 112 -1.26 -1.55 1.01
N GLU A 113 -0.36 -0.79 1.64
CA GLU A 113 -0.72 0.35 2.50
C GLU A 113 -1.48 1.43 1.70
N ARG A 114 -1.01 1.73 0.48
CA ARG A 114 -1.71 2.65 -0.42
C ARG A 114 -3.10 2.15 -0.78
N GLN A 115 -3.22 0.88 -1.17
CA GLN A 115 -4.52 0.28 -1.51
C GLN A 115 -5.48 0.27 -0.32
N GLN A 116 -4.99 -0.05 0.88
CA GLN A 116 -5.79 -0.01 2.11
C GLN A 116 -6.27 1.42 2.41
N THR A 117 -5.40 2.42 2.25
CA THR A 117 -5.76 3.82 2.42
C THR A 117 -6.84 4.26 1.41
N GLU A 118 -6.74 3.82 0.16
CA GLU A 118 -7.76 4.07 -0.87
C GLU A 118 -9.10 3.40 -0.54
N VAL A 119 -9.07 2.15 -0.06
CA VAL A 119 -10.27 1.42 0.39
C VAL A 119 -10.94 2.11 1.58
N GLU A 120 -10.18 2.51 2.59
CA GLU A 120 -10.72 3.19 3.78
C GLU A 120 -11.29 4.58 3.41
N ARG A 121 -10.63 5.31 2.51
CA ARG A 121 -11.16 6.57 1.96
C ARG A 121 -12.48 6.36 1.22
N ASN A 122 -12.58 5.31 0.41
CA ASN A 122 -13.82 5.00 -0.30
C ASN A 122 -14.93 4.61 0.68
N ARG A 123 -14.62 3.81 1.70
CA ARG A 123 -15.57 3.38 2.72
C ARG A 123 -16.10 4.55 3.57
N SER A 124 -15.22 5.46 3.97
CA SER A 124 -15.61 6.68 4.68
C SER A 124 -16.50 7.59 3.82
N ASN A 125 -16.18 7.75 2.53
CA ASN A 125 -17.03 8.49 1.59
C ASN A 125 -18.39 7.83 1.35
N GLU A 126 -18.45 6.50 1.33
CA GLU A 126 -19.69 5.75 1.09
C GLU A 126 -20.79 6.12 2.12
N SER A 127 -20.39 6.29 3.38
CA SER A 127 -21.27 6.59 4.50
C SER A 127 -21.45 8.09 4.80
N LEU A 128 -20.67 8.97 4.17
CA LEU A 128 -20.72 10.40 4.46
C LEU A 128 -22.04 11.00 3.99
N ARG A 129 -22.87 11.45 4.95
CA ARG A 129 -24.18 12.04 4.66
C ARG A 129 -24.08 13.40 3.99
N ILE A 130 -24.95 13.61 3.02
CA ILE A 130 -25.19 14.90 2.39
C ILE A 130 -26.41 15.53 3.07
N PRO A 131 -26.32 16.77 3.58
CA PRO A 131 -27.48 17.47 4.14
C PRO A 131 -28.60 17.60 3.11
N ALA A 132 -29.84 17.30 3.52
CA ALA A 132 -31.01 17.34 2.62
C ALA A 132 -31.32 18.75 2.07
N ASP A 133 -30.81 19.79 2.75
CA ASP A 133 -30.94 21.19 2.39
C ASP A 133 -29.76 21.73 1.55
N LEU A 134 -28.84 20.85 1.13
CA LEU A 134 -27.67 21.28 0.37
C LEU A 134 -28.07 21.86 -0.98
N ASP A 135 -27.68 23.11 -1.20
CA ASP A 135 -27.79 23.77 -2.50
C ASP A 135 -26.56 23.47 -3.37
N TYR A 136 -26.71 22.52 -4.30
CA TYR A 136 -25.65 22.13 -5.24
C TYR A 136 -25.20 23.28 -6.16
N GLN A 137 -26.00 24.34 -6.34
CA GLN A 137 -25.61 25.51 -7.13
C GLN A 137 -24.50 26.32 -6.45
N ARG A 138 -24.34 26.18 -5.13
CA ARG A 138 -23.32 26.87 -4.33
C ARG A 138 -22.02 26.07 -4.20
N VAL A 139 -21.97 24.86 -4.77
CA VAL A 139 -20.75 24.04 -4.79
C VAL A 139 -19.86 24.52 -5.94
N SER A 140 -18.75 25.16 -5.59
CA SER A 140 -17.78 25.66 -6.57
C SER A 140 -17.14 24.51 -7.36
N GLY A 141 -16.90 24.75 -8.66
CA GLY A 141 -16.24 23.80 -9.55
C GLY A 141 -17.13 22.73 -10.18
N LEU A 142 -18.34 22.48 -9.66
CA LEU A 142 -19.28 21.55 -10.30
C LEU A 142 -19.80 22.13 -11.62
N SER A 143 -19.80 21.32 -12.69
CA SER A 143 -20.42 21.68 -13.96
C SER A 143 -21.94 21.80 -13.84
N ALA A 144 -22.57 22.54 -14.76
CA ALA A 144 -24.01 22.69 -14.80
C ALA A 144 -24.74 21.32 -14.89
N GLU A 145 -24.23 20.41 -15.72
CA GLU A 145 -24.78 19.06 -15.88
C GLU A 145 -24.71 18.24 -14.58
N VAL A 146 -23.58 18.30 -13.87
CA VAL A 146 -23.42 17.59 -12.60
C VAL A 146 -24.34 18.18 -11.54
N ARG A 147 -24.45 19.51 -11.46
CA ARG A 147 -25.37 20.18 -10.52
C ARG A 147 -26.81 19.79 -10.79
N GLU A 148 -27.24 19.76 -12.05
CA GLU A 148 -28.59 19.34 -12.45
C GLU A 148 -28.86 17.89 -12.03
N LYS A 149 -27.92 16.99 -12.33
CA LYS A 149 -28.03 15.57 -11.97
C LYS A 149 -28.13 15.36 -10.46
N LEU A 150 -27.26 16.00 -9.68
CA LEU A 150 -27.27 15.88 -8.21
C LEU A 150 -28.53 16.52 -7.60
N THR A 151 -28.99 17.65 -8.14
CA THR A 151 -30.22 18.31 -7.69
C THR A 151 -31.45 17.46 -7.97
N ARG A 152 -31.48 16.74 -9.10
CA ARG A 152 -32.57 15.83 -9.47
C ARG A 152 -32.57 14.54 -8.65
N VAL A 153 -31.40 13.92 -8.48
CA VAL A 153 -31.28 12.63 -7.77
C VAL A 153 -31.37 12.80 -6.26
N ARG A 154 -30.89 13.92 -5.72
CA ARG A 154 -30.79 14.20 -4.27
C ARG A 154 -30.20 13.02 -3.47
N PRO A 155 -28.94 12.64 -3.74
CA PRO A 155 -28.30 11.56 -3.01
C PRO A 155 -28.18 11.88 -1.51
N GLU A 156 -28.45 10.89 -0.67
CA GLU A 156 -28.34 10.97 0.79
C GLU A 156 -26.89 10.84 1.28
N THR A 157 -26.04 10.17 0.50
CA THR A 157 -24.62 10.01 0.82
C THR A 157 -23.71 10.36 -0.35
N LEU A 158 -22.45 10.68 -0.03
CA LEU A 158 -21.43 10.96 -1.04
C LEU A 158 -21.15 9.72 -1.92
N GLY A 159 -21.23 8.51 -1.37
CA GLY A 159 -21.16 7.26 -2.15
C GLY A 159 -22.33 7.09 -3.14
N GLN A 160 -23.55 7.47 -2.73
CA GLN A 160 -24.68 7.48 -3.66
C GLN A 160 -24.46 8.50 -4.78
N ALA A 161 -23.95 9.69 -4.43
CA ALA A 161 -23.61 10.72 -5.41
C ALA A 161 -22.57 10.22 -6.44
N SER A 162 -21.56 9.43 -6.02
CA SER A 162 -20.53 8.91 -6.93
C SER A 162 -21.04 7.85 -7.92
N ARG A 163 -22.19 7.23 -7.64
CA ARG A 163 -22.85 6.28 -8.54
C ARG A 163 -23.82 6.94 -9.53
N VAL A 164 -24.06 8.25 -9.42
CA VAL A 164 -24.90 8.97 -10.37
C VAL A 164 -24.20 9.06 -11.72
N SER A 165 -24.86 8.59 -12.78
CA SER A 165 -24.27 8.56 -14.13
C SER A 165 -23.82 9.93 -14.60
N GLY A 166 -22.54 10.04 -14.99
CA GLY A 166 -21.89 11.29 -15.42
C GLY A 166 -21.44 12.20 -14.28
N VAL A 167 -21.50 11.75 -13.02
CA VAL A 167 -20.77 12.40 -11.92
C VAL A 167 -19.36 11.82 -11.87
N THR A 168 -18.35 12.69 -11.97
CA THR A 168 -16.94 12.30 -12.01
C THR A 168 -16.30 12.28 -10.61
N PRO A 169 -15.18 11.56 -10.42
CA PRO A 169 -14.42 11.60 -9.16
C PRO A 169 -14.00 13.03 -8.74
N ALA A 170 -13.73 13.90 -9.71
CA ALA A 170 -13.43 15.31 -9.46
C ALA A 170 -14.61 16.06 -8.85
N ALA A 171 -15.83 15.84 -9.38
CA ALA A 171 -17.04 16.42 -8.82
C ALA A 171 -17.32 15.94 -7.38
N ILE A 172 -17.09 14.65 -7.10
CA ILE A 172 -17.20 14.10 -5.74
C ILE A 172 -16.20 14.75 -4.79
N SER A 173 -14.97 15.01 -5.27
CA SER A 173 -13.96 15.70 -4.47
C SER A 173 -14.35 17.15 -4.16
N MET A 174 -14.93 17.88 -5.12
CA MET A 174 -15.45 19.23 -4.90
C MET A 174 -16.60 19.25 -3.90
N LEU A 175 -17.51 18.28 -4.00
CA LEU A 175 -18.61 18.12 -3.06
C LEU A 175 -18.11 17.80 -1.65
N LEU A 176 -17.13 16.91 -1.51
CA LEU A 176 -16.49 16.57 -0.23
C LEU A 176 -15.86 17.81 0.43
N VAL A 177 -15.11 18.61 -0.34
CA VAL A 177 -14.49 19.85 0.16
C VAL A 177 -15.56 20.83 0.65
N HIS A 178 -16.65 20.98 -0.10
CA HIS A 178 -17.76 21.85 0.29
C HIS A 178 -18.43 21.40 1.59
N LEU A 179 -18.69 20.09 1.72
CA LEU A 179 -19.28 19.50 2.93
C LEU A 179 -18.39 19.71 4.16
N LYS A 180 -17.07 19.52 4.02
CA LYS A 180 -16.11 19.76 5.11
C LYS A 180 -16.05 21.23 5.53
N LYS A 181 -16.09 22.17 4.57
CA LYS A 181 -16.11 23.61 4.85
C LYS A 181 -17.38 24.06 5.58
N ARG A 182 -18.52 23.44 5.28
CA ARG A 182 -19.80 23.70 5.96
C ARG A 182 -19.84 23.08 7.38
N GLY A 183 -19.10 21.98 7.61
CA GLY A 183 -19.07 21.24 8.87
C GLY A 183 -17.99 21.62 9.89
N GLY A 184 -17.13 22.62 9.61
CA GLY A 184 -16.17 23.15 10.60
C GLY A 184 -15.02 22.23 10.99
N LEU A 185 -14.67 21.21 10.19
CA LEU A 185 -13.54 20.32 10.47
C LEU A 185 -12.22 20.94 9.95
N PRO A 186 -11.10 20.86 10.70
CA PRO A 186 -9.87 21.60 10.44
C PRO A 186 -9.20 21.27 9.09
N GLU A 187 -8.54 22.27 8.49
CA GLU A 187 -7.96 22.31 7.13
C GLU A 187 -6.91 21.24 6.79
N ASN A 188 -6.43 20.46 7.77
CA ASN A 188 -5.29 19.55 7.59
C ASN A 188 -5.56 18.35 6.65
N THR A 189 -6.80 18.16 6.17
CA THR A 189 -7.14 17.11 5.18
C THR A 189 -7.15 17.61 3.73
N LEU A 190 -7.04 18.91 3.47
CA LEU A 190 -7.14 19.47 2.10
C LEU A 190 -5.97 19.00 1.21
N ILE A 191 -4.77 18.90 1.77
CA ILE A 191 -3.54 18.53 1.05
C ILE A 191 -3.57 17.07 0.57
N GLN A 192 -4.14 16.15 1.34
CA GLN A 192 -4.27 14.72 0.96
C GLN A 192 -5.31 14.47 -0.14
N SER A 193 -6.28 15.38 -0.29
CA SER A 193 -7.33 15.26 -1.32
C SER A 193 -6.92 15.86 -2.67
N MET A 194 -5.99 16.82 -2.68
CA MET A 194 -5.51 17.52 -3.88
C MET A 194 -4.24 16.92 -4.50
N SER A 195 -3.52 16.05 -3.78
CA SER A 195 -2.32 15.35 -4.28
C SER A 195 -2.61 14.26 -5.36
N ALA A 196 -3.72 14.38 -6.08
CA ALA A 196 -4.14 13.51 -7.18
C ALA A 196 -4.16 14.24 -8.54
N ALA A 197 -3.42 15.35 -8.68
CA ALA A 197 -2.98 15.80 -10.00
C ALA A 197 -1.69 15.04 -10.37
N PRO A 198 -1.53 14.56 -11.62
CA PRO A 198 -0.26 14.00 -12.05
C PRO A 198 0.79 15.12 -12.02
N THR A 199 1.70 15.08 -11.05
CA THR A 199 2.92 15.87 -11.13
C THR A 199 3.73 15.30 -12.28
N GLU A 200 3.75 16.04 -13.39
CA GLU A 200 4.70 15.83 -14.48
C GLU A 200 6.13 15.79 -13.92
N ALA A 201 6.81 14.73 -14.33
CA ALA A 201 8.25 14.55 -14.44
C ALA A 201 9.18 15.60 -13.79
N ASP A 202 9.90 15.14 -12.76
CA ASP A 202 11.22 15.70 -12.45
C ASP A 202 12.21 15.22 -13.56
N PRO A 203 12.94 16.13 -14.24
CA PRO A 203 13.71 15.80 -15.43
C PRO A 203 15.17 15.51 -15.08
N ALA A 204 15.51 14.26 -14.74
CA ALA A 204 16.91 13.83 -14.72
C ALA A 204 17.06 12.30 -14.71
N SER A 205 16.78 11.65 -15.85
CA SER A 205 17.62 10.57 -16.38
C SER A 205 16.96 10.01 -17.65
N SER A 206 17.24 10.69 -18.76
CA SER A 206 17.14 10.14 -20.09
C SER A 206 18.10 8.96 -20.24
N SER A 207 17.59 7.74 -20.09
CA SER A 207 17.99 6.62 -20.94
C SER A 207 16.82 5.63 -21.04
N SER A 208 16.56 5.26 -22.29
CA SER A 208 15.46 4.46 -22.82
C SER A 208 15.24 3.09 -22.17
N GLY A 209 13.98 2.72 -21.94
CA GLY A 209 13.55 1.31 -22.02
C GLY A 209 12.49 0.85 -21.00
N GLY A 210 11.21 0.89 -21.38
CA GLY A 210 10.17 -0.06 -20.98
C GLY A 210 9.75 -0.11 -19.51
N ALA A 211 8.59 0.47 -19.19
CA ALA A 211 7.89 0.25 -17.93
C ALA A 211 7.40 -1.21 -17.83
N GLY A 212 8.21 -2.06 -17.19
CA GLY A 212 7.80 -3.39 -16.74
C GLY A 212 7.10 -3.30 -15.39
N SER A 213 5.94 -3.95 -15.26
CA SER A 213 5.47 -4.41 -13.96
C SER A 213 6.61 -5.14 -13.24
N PRO A 214 6.72 -5.09 -11.90
CA PRO A 214 7.72 -5.89 -11.20
C PRO A 214 7.57 -7.35 -11.65
N PRO A 215 8.66 -8.05 -12.03
CA PRO A 215 8.56 -9.43 -12.43
C PRO A 215 7.99 -10.22 -11.25
N MET A 216 6.82 -10.83 -11.46
CA MET A 216 6.34 -11.89 -10.59
C MET A 216 7.44 -12.95 -10.51
N PRO A 217 7.81 -13.45 -9.33
CA PRO A 217 8.74 -14.57 -9.24
C PRO A 217 8.16 -15.72 -10.08
N ALA A 218 8.97 -16.24 -11.01
CA ALA A 218 8.57 -17.32 -11.89
C ALA A 218 8.15 -18.51 -11.05
N GLN A 219 6.89 -18.93 -11.21
CA GLN A 219 6.41 -20.19 -10.65
C GLN A 219 7.23 -21.31 -11.28
N GLY A 220 8.13 -21.91 -10.49
CA GLY A 220 8.81 -23.13 -10.87
C GLY A 220 7.78 -24.25 -10.92
N SER A 221 7.28 -24.55 -12.11
CA SER A 221 6.53 -25.78 -12.37
C SER A 221 7.47 -26.98 -12.17
N SER A 222 7.42 -27.59 -10.99
CA SER A 222 7.89 -28.95 -10.79
C SER A 222 6.80 -29.91 -11.27
N LEU A 223 7.07 -30.58 -12.40
CA LEU A 223 6.51 -31.89 -12.72
C LEU A 223 7.26 -32.96 -11.93
#